data_AF-A0A1Y0RLV7-F1
#
_entry.id   AF-A0A1Y0RLV7-F1
#
_cell.length_a   1.000
_cell.length_b   1.000
_cell.length_c   1.000
_cell.angle_alpha   90.00
_cell.angle_beta   90.00
_cell.angle_gamma   90.00
#
_symmetry.space_group_name_H-M   'P 1'
#
loop_
_entity.id
_entity.type
_entity.pdbx_description
1 polymer ?
#
loop_
_entity_poly.entity_id
_entity_poly.type
_entity_poly.pdbx_seq_one_letter_code
_entity_poly.pdbx_strand_id
1 'polypeptide(L)'
;MTADEVNNFVIYCKKIQPQSQQEIKRFFEGVITFPYNKELLLQAYLFLNIKHIFPVCYELLLFEKSPIADYTDLGKCDFVYLTSLGKIFIIETKFIDTEATGATERKRRNKHRNKVFEQVITLKSRFSEYWNIKLEQLECAVFTTDSEVAWRGHGANVVTKSVPIDKLEYWRMNYKRLI
;
A
#
# COMPACT_ATOMS: atom_id res chain seq x y z
N MET A 1 1.75 24.65 14.98
CA MET A 1 0.36 24.21 14.80
C MET A 1 0.32 23.24 13.62
N THR A 2 0.67 21.97 13.85
CA THR A 2 0.90 20.97 12.78
C THR A 2 0.56 19.53 13.19
N ALA A 3 0.22 19.27 14.47
CA ALA A 3 -0.12 17.94 14.97
C ALA A 3 -1.63 17.65 14.90
N ASP A 4 -2.46 18.69 14.77
CA ASP A 4 -3.90 18.57 14.91
C ASP A 4 -4.56 17.96 13.66
N GLU A 5 -4.11 18.29 12.45
CA GLU A 5 -4.70 17.77 11.21
C GLU A 5 -4.45 16.28 11.02
N VAL A 6 -3.20 15.83 11.26
CA VAL A 6 -2.85 14.41 11.22
C VAL A 6 -3.63 13.64 12.29
N ASN A 7 -3.73 14.19 13.51
CA ASN A 7 -4.48 13.56 14.59
C ASN A 7 -5.98 13.46 14.26
N ASN A 8 -6.57 14.51 13.68
CA ASN A 8 -7.96 14.50 13.21
C ASN A 8 -8.19 13.39 12.17
N PHE A 9 -7.27 13.24 11.21
CA PHE A 9 -7.33 12.16 10.24
C PHE A 9 -7.19 10.78 10.89
N VAL A 10 -6.29 10.59 11.85
CA VAL A 10 -6.13 9.33 12.59
C VAL A 10 -7.41 8.98 13.36
N ILE A 11 -8.00 9.95 14.06
CA ILE A 11 -9.29 9.78 14.78
C ILE A 11 -10.39 9.37 13.79
N TYR A 12 -10.43 10.01 12.63
CA TYR A 12 -11.37 9.65 11.57
C TYR A 12 -11.17 8.21 11.08
N CYS A 13 -9.93 7.81 10.80
CA CYS A 13 -9.61 6.45 10.35
C CYS A 13 -10.10 5.39 11.34
N LYS A 14 -9.90 5.63 12.64
CA LYS A 14 -10.37 4.72 13.71
C LYS A 14 -11.89 4.55 13.75
N LYS A 15 -12.65 5.54 13.27
CA LYS A 15 -14.11 5.42 13.15
C LYS A 15 -14.52 4.58 11.94
N ILE A 16 -13.84 4.75 10.80
CA ILE A 16 -14.23 4.09 9.54
C ILE A 16 -13.57 2.72 9.33
N GLN A 17 -12.49 2.43 10.04
CA GLN A 17 -11.79 1.15 10.12
C GLN A 17 -11.73 0.72 11.60
N PRO A 18 -12.87 0.30 12.19
CA PRO A 18 -12.93 -0.04 13.61
C PRO A 18 -12.24 -1.38 13.95
N GLN A 19 -11.89 -2.19 12.93
CA GLN A 19 -11.20 -3.45 13.13
C GLN A 19 -9.84 -3.24 13.80
N SER A 20 -9.57 -4.03 14.83
CA SER A 20 -8.27 -4.08 15.49
C SER A 20 -7.18 -4.61 14.55
N GLN A 21 -5.92 -4.27 14.86
CA GLN A 21 -4.76 -4.81 14.12
C GLN A 21 -4.73 -6.35 14.11
N GLN A 22 -5.19 -6.99 15.19
CA GLN A 22 -5.23 -8.45 15.29
C GLN A 22 -6.30 -9.07 14.39
N GLU A 23 -7.45 -8.42 14.22
CA GLU A 23 -8.50 -8.87 13.29
C GLU A 23 -8.05 -8.71 11.84
N ILE A 24 -7.42 -7.59 11.50
CA ILE A 24 -6.84 -7.36 10.16
C ILE A 24 -5.73 -8.37 9.89
N LYS A 25 -4.89 -8.69 10.88
CA LYS A 25 -3.88 -9.74 10.76
C LYS A 25 -4.50 -11.10 10.44
N ARG A 26 -5.54 -11.52 11.17
CA ARG A 26 -6.26 -12.78 10.92
C ARG A 26 -6.87 -12.82 9.51
N PHE A 27 -7.37 -11.69 9.02
CA PHE A 27 -7.86 -11.57 7.64
C PHE A 27 -6.75 -11.89 6.63
N PHE A 28 -5.59 -11.24 6.73
CA PHE A 28 -4.47 -11.48 5.80
C PHE A 28 -3.86 -12.88 5.95
N GLU A 29 -3.85 -13.46 7.15
CA GLU A 29 -3.50 -14.87 7.36
C GLU A 29 -4.48 -15.83 6.65
N GLY A 30 -5.77 -15.49 6.63
CA GLY A 30 -6.78 -16.18 5.84
C GLY A 30 -6.50 -16.12 4.34
N VAL A 31 -6.11 -14.94 3.82
CA VAL A 31 -5.75 -14.73 2.41
C VAL A 31 -4.60 -15.65 1.97
N ILE A 32 -3.60 -15.89 2.82
CA ILE A 32 -2.49 -16.79 2.48
C ILE A 32 -2.99 -18.20 2.19
N THR A 33 -3.96 -18.67 2.98
CA THR A 33 -4.54 -20.01 2.83
C THR A 33 -5.41 -20.07 1.57
N PHE A 34 -6.16 -19.00 1.27
CA PHE A 34 -7.05 -18.91 0.12
C PHE A 34 -6.90 -17.55 -0.60
N PRO A 35 -5.91 -17.40 -1.49
CA PRO A 35 -5.68 -16.13 -2.18
C PRO A 35 -6.75 -15.92 -3.26
N TYR A 36 -7.77 -15.13 -2.96
CA TYR A 36 -8.87 -14.80 -3.88
C TYR A 36 -8.38 -14.18 -5.19
N ASN A 37 -7.31 -13.39 -5.13
CA ASN A 37 -6.62 -12.85 -6.31
C ASN A 37 -5.15 -12.53 -5.97
N LYS A 38 -4.34 -12.32 -7.02
CA LYS A 38 -2.88 -12.08 -6.88
C LYS A 38 -2.55 -10.74 -6.20
N GLU A 39 -3.39 -9.72 -6.36
CA GLU A 39 -3.21 -8.41 -5.72
C GLU A 39 -3.39 -8.51 -4.21
N LEU A 40 -4.46 -9.18 -3.76
CA LEU A 40 -4.73 -9.39 -2.34
C LEU A 40 -3.65 -10.25 -1.68
N LEU A 41 -3.06 -11.21 -2.40
CA LEU A 41 -1.90 -11.97 -1.93
C LEU A 41 -0.66 -11.07 -1.74
N LEU A 42 -0.40 -10.15 -2.68
CA LEU A 42 0.68 -9.17 -2.57
C LEU A 42 0.46 -8.24 -1.36
N GLN A 43 -0.79 -7.80 -1.14
CA GLN A 43 -1.18 -7.00 0.01
C GLN A 43 -0.99 -7.76 1.33
N ALA A 44 -1.35 -9.06 1.37
CA ALA A 44 -1.10 -9.91 2.53
C ALA A 44 0.40 -10.03 2.85
N TYR A 45 1.23 -10.24 1.82
CA TYR A 45 2.68 -10.24 1.98
C TYR A 45 3.19 -8.93 2.55
N LEU A 46 2.72 -7.80 2.00
CA LEU A 46 3.12 -6.48 2.49
C LEU A 46 2.75 -6.28 3.96
N PHE A 47 1.49 -6.51 4.32
CA PHE A 47 1.00 -6.29 5.68
C PHE A 47 1.78 -7.13 6.70
N LEU A 48 1.94 -8.43 6.43
CA LEU A 48 2.57 -9.36 7.36
C LEU A 48 4.10 -9.19 7.46
N ASN A 49 4.72 -8.51 6.50
CA ASN A 49 6.15 -8.22 6.50
C ASN A 49 6.44 -6.70 6.59
N ILE A 50 5.46 -5.89 7.01
CA ILE A 50 5.54 -4.43 6.88
C ILE A 50 6.78 -3.85 7.57
N LYS A 51 7.16 -4.36 8.74
CA LYS A 51 8.33 -3.88 9.49
C LYS A 51 9.67 -4.16 8.81
N HIS A 52 9.74 -5.21 7.98
CA HIS A 52 10.93 -5.52 7.19
C HIS A 52 10.99 -4.70 5.90
N ILE A 53 9.83 -4.42 5.29
CA ILE A 53 9.75 -3.72 4.01
C ILE A 53 9.81 -2.20 4.20
N PHE A 54 9.04 -1.69 5.16
CA PHE A 54 8.90 -0.28 5.54
C PHE A 54 8.98 -0.13 7.07
N PRO A 55 10.20 -0.09 7.65
CA PRO A 55 10.39 -0.07 9.11
C PRO A 55 9.72 1.11 9.84
N VAL A 56 9.49 2.22 9.13
CA VAL A 56 8.86 3.44 9.67
C VAL A 56 7.36 3.28 9.92
N CYS A 57 6.68 2.32 9.27
CA CYS A 57 5.26 2.06 9.46
C CYS A 57 5.01 1.61 10.89
N TYR A 58 4.17 2.34 11.64
CA TYR A 58 3.87 2.06 13.04
C TYR A 58 2.51 1.36 13.21
N GLU A 59 1.42 2.01 12.78
CA GLU A 59 0.04 1.55 12.93
C GLU A 59 -0.67 1.60 11.57
N LEU A 60 -1.35 0.53 11.17
CA LEU A 60 -2.22 0.56 9.99
C LEU A 60 -3.50 1.34 10.32
N LEU A 61 -3.77 2.41 9.60
CA LEU A 61 -4.97 3.24 9.77
C LEU A 61 -6.12 2.80 8.85
N LEU A 62 -5.83 2.56 7.58
CA LEU A 62 -6.82 2.15 6.56
C LEU A 62 -6.24 1.08 5.65
N PHE A 63 -7.07 0.14 5.21
CA PHE A 63 -6.78 -0.71 4.06
C PHE A 63 -8.02 -0.82 3.15
N GLU A 64 -7.82 -0.82 1.83
CA GLU A 64 -8.88 -0.95 0.80
C GLU A 64 -10.08 0.00 1.01
N LYS A 65 -9.81 1.21 1.51
CA LYS A 65 -10.81 2.22 1.85
C LYS A 65 -10.53 3.55 1.16
N SER A 66 -11.60 4.27 0.84
CA SER A 66 -11.48 5.68 0.47
C SER A 66 -10.99 6.46 1.70
N PRO A 67 -10.08 7.43 1.52
CA PRO A 67 -9.65 8.30 2.61
C PRO A 67 -10.79 9.19 3.14
N ILE A 68 -11.93 9.26 2.43
CA ILE A 68 -13.14 9.95 2.85
C ILE A 68 -14.35 9.10 2.43
N ALA A 69 -15.07 8.57 3.42
CA ALA A 69 -16.14 7.58 3.28
C ALA A 69 -17.25 7.96 2.28
N ASP A 70 -17.55 9.27 2.14
CA ASP A 70 -18.64 9.76 1.30
C ASP A 70 -18.20 10.13 -0.13
N TYR A 71 -16.90 10.03 -0.43
CA TYR A 71 -16.32 10.40 -1.72
C TYR A 71 -15.63 9.20 -2.34
N THR A 72 -16.41 8.35 -3.00
CA THR A 72 -15.92 7.13 -3.65
C THR A 72 -15.19 7.40 -4.98
N ASP A 73 -15.44 8.56 -5.58
CA ASP A 73 -14.75 9.10 -6.74
C ASP A 73 -13.27 9.45 -6.47
N LEU A 74 -12.92 9.62 -5.19
CA LEU A 74 -11.54 9.86 -4.74
C LEU A 74 -10.67 8.61 -4.74
N GLY A 75 -11.21 7.46 -5.13
CA GLY A 75 -10.48 6.20 -5.19
C GLY A 75 -10.21 5.62 -3.80
N LYS A 76 -9.79 4.37 -3.78
CA LYS A 76 -9.40 3.67 -2.55
C LYS A 76 -7.88 3.72 -2.41
N CYS A 77 -7.42 3.81 -1.18
CA CYS A 77 -6.04 3.53 -0.83
C CYS A 77 -5.91 2.04 -0.54
N ASP A 78 -4.83 1.42 -1.00
CA ASP A 78 -4.53 0.04 -0.63
C ASP A 78 -4.13 -0.04 0.85
N PHE A 79 -3.17 0.78 1.28
CA PHE A 79 -2.78 0.92 2.69
C PHE A 79 -2.45 2.35 3.08
N VAL A 80 -2.84 2.73 4.29
CA VAL A 80 -2.46 4.00 4.93
C VAL A 80 -1.95 3.70 6.32
N TYR A 81 -0.71 4.06 6.61
CA TYR A 81 -0.07 3.87 7.91
C TYR A 81 0.19 5.20 8.61
N LEU A 82 0.10 5.20 9.93
CA LEU A 82 0.80 6.16 10.77
C LEU A 82 2.26 5.72 10.91
N THR A 83 3.20 6.63 10.71
CA THR A 83 4.64 6.35 10.92
C THR A 83 5.04 6.59 12.37
N SER A 84 6.18 6.04 12.79
CA SER A 84 6.77 6.32 14.11
C SER A 84 7.14 7.80 14.32
N LEU A 85 7.20 8.59 13.25
CA LEU A 85 7.46 10.03 13.28
C LEU A 85 6.17 10.87 13.24
N GLY A 86 4.99 10.25 13.34
CA GLY A 86 3.71 10.95 13.33
C GLY A 86 3.29 11.49 11.96
N LYS A 87 3.85 10.96 10.87
CA LYS A 87 3.45 11.25 9.49
C LYS A 87 2.48 10.21 8.95
N ILE A 88 1.72 10.55 7.92
CA ILE A 88 0.88 9.61 7.16
C ILE A 88 1.69 9.02 6.01
N PHE A 89 1.65 7.71 5.88
CA PHE A 89 2.34 6.97 4.84
C PHE A 89 1.35 6.18 3.98
N ILE A 90 1.19 6.62 2.74
CA ILE A 90 0.27 6.04 1.76
C ILE A 90 1.05 5.03 0.92
N ILE A 91 0.56 3.81 0.83
CA ILE A 91 1.20 2.75 0.05
C ILE A 91 0.19 2.21 -0.94
N GLU A 92 0.51 2.30 -2.23
CA GLU A 92 -0.22 1.65 -3.30
C GLU A 92 0.49 0.37 -3.73
N THR A 93 -0.28 -0.67 -3.94
CA THR A 93 0.20 -1.98 -4.37
C THR A 93 -0.13 -2.24 -5.83
N LYS A 94 0.75 -2.96 -6.51
CA LYS A 94 0.42 -3.47 -7.85
C LYS A 94 1.05 -4.81 -8.16
N PHE A 95 0.24 -5.82 -8.39
CA PHE A 95 0.68 -7.06 -8.99
C PHE A 95 0.91 -6.82 -10.49
N ILE A 96 2.16 -7.01 -10.90
CA ILE A 96 2.62 -6.85 -12.27
C ILE A 96 3.16 -8.21 -12.71
N ASP A 97 2.49 -8.83 -13.67
CA ASP A 97 2.89 -10.13 -14.19
C ASP A 97 4.16 -10.00 -15.05
N THR A 98 5.31 -10.24 -14.41
CA THR A 98 6.65 -10.20 -15.01
C THR A 98 6.99 -11.47 -15.79
N GLU A 99 6.25 -12.55 -15.58
CA GLU A 99 6.46 -13.85 -16.24
C GLU A 99 5.79 -13.88 -17.62
N ALA A 100 4.67 -13.17 -17.80
CA ALA A 100 3.99 -13.08 -19.08
C ALA A 100 4.87 -12.41 -20.17
N THR A 101 5.09 -13.10 -21.30
CA THR A 101 5.94 -12.60 -22.39
C THR A 101 5.14 -12.05 -23.58
N GLY A 102 5.78 -11.24 -24.43
CA GLY A 102 5.20 -10.70 -25.66
C GLY A 102 4.98 -9.18 -25.63
N ALA A 103 4.75 -8.59 -26.81
CA ALA A 103 4.65 -7.13 -26.96
C ALA A 103 3.46 -6.52 -26.22
N THR A 104 2.30 -7.18 -26.26
CA THR A 104 1.09 -6.78 -25.52
C THR A 104 1.35 -6.78 -24.02
N GLU A 105 2.01 -7.83 -23.51
CA GLU A 105 2.34 -7.97 -22.10
C GLU A 105 3.33 -6.90 -21.62
N ARG A 106 4.35 -6.59 -22.43
CA ARG A 106 5.26 -5.47 -22.16
C ARG A 106 4.52 -4.14 -22.07
N LYS A 107 3.58 -3.85 -22.99
CA LYS A 107 2.75 -2.64 -22.96
C LYS A 107 1.87 -2.61 -21.71
N ARG A 108 1.24 -3.74 -21.35
CA ARG A 108 0.41 -3.89 -20.15
C ARG A 108 1.20 -3.62 -18.88
N ARG A 109 2.39 -4.20 -18.73
CA ARG A 109 3.30 -3.92 -17.61
C ARG A 109 3.65 -2.44 -17.51
N ASN A 110 4.08 -1.82 -18.61
CA ASN A 110 4.39 -0.39 -18.61
C ASN A 110 3.20 0.48 -18.19
N LYS A 111 1.98 0.13 -18.64
CA LYS A 111 0.76 0.79 -18.18
C LYS A 111 0.52 0.60 -16.68
N HIS A 112 0.66 -0.61 -16.15
CA HIS A 112 0.50 -0.87 -14.72
C HIS A 112 1.53 -0.12 -13.88
N ARG A 113 2.80 -0.11 -14.33
CA ARG A 113 3.87 0.67 -13.70
C ARG A 113 3.53 2.16 -13.69
N ASN A 114 3.05 2.77 -14.78
CA ASN A 114 2.67 4.19 -14.76
C ASN A 114 1.49 4.42 -13.79
N LYS A 115 0.45 3.60 -13.93
CA LYS A 115 -0.81 3.78 -13.23
C LYS A 115 -0.63 3.77 -11.71
N VAL A 116 0.18 2.87 -11.16
CA VAL A 116 0.36 2.80 -9.69
C VAL A 116 1.05 4.06 -9.12
N PHE A 117 1.97 4.69 -9.87
CA PHE A 117 2.55 5.97 -9.45
C PHE A 117 1.55 7.12 -9.57
N GLU A 118 0.80 7.18 -10.68
CA GLU A 118 -0.28 8.16 -10.83
C GLU A 118 -1.27 8.06 -9.68
N GLN A 119 -1.69 6.84 -9.31
CA GLN A 119 -2.59 6.60 -8.18
C GLN A 119 -2.02 7.15 -6.86
N VAL A 120 -0.79 6.77 -6.47
CA VAL A 120 -0.24 7.20 -5.18
C VAL A 120 0.00 8.71 -5.12
N ILE A 121 0.43 9.33 -6.23
CA ILE A 121 0.65 10.78 -6.31
C ILE A 121 -0.68 11.53 -6.22
N THR A 122 -1.70 11.07 -6.95
CA THR A 122 -3.05 11.65 -6.87
C THR A 122 -3.63 11.51 -5.46
N LEU A 123 -3.47 10.35 -4.81
CA LEU A 123 -3.89 10.15 -3.43
C LEU A 123 -3.16 11.12 -2.49
N LYS A 124 -1.84 11.29 -2.62
CA LYS A 124 -1.08 12.27 -1.83
C LYS A 124 -1.67 13.68 -1.92
N SER A 125 -1.93 14.14 -3.14
CA SER A 125 -2.51 15.47 -3.36
C SER A 125 -3.88 15.59 -2.72
N ARG A 126 -4.75 14.57 -2.88
CA ARG A 126 -6.08 14.52 -2.26
C ARG A 126 -6.00 14.55 -0.73
N PHE A 127 -5.10 13.79 -0.13
CA PHE A 127 -4.92 13.83 1.34
C PHE A 127 -4.55 15.23 1.81
N SER A 128 -3.65 15.90 1.07
CA SER A 128 -3.24 17.26 1.42
C SER A 128 -4.40 18.24 1.30
N GLU A 129 -5.17 18.16 0.21
CA GLU A 129 -6.30 19.04 -0.06
C GLU A 129 -7.46 18.85 0.94
N TYR A 130 -7.91 17.62 1.15
CA TYR A 130 -9.12 17.36 1.94
C TYR A 130 -8.89 17.36 3.45
N TRP A 131 -7.72 16.91 3.90
CA TRP A 131 -7.39 16.86 5.33
C TRP A 131 -6.54 18.05 5.77
N ASN A 132 -6.18 18.94 4.85
CA ASN A 132 -5.27 20.07 5.08
C ASN A 132 -3.91 19.62 5.69
N ILE A 133 -3.49 18.39 5.41
CA ILE A 133 -2.21 17.85 5.87
C ILE A 133 -1.10 18.36 4.95
N LYS A 134 -0.01 18.88 5.51
CA LYS A 134 1.11 19.36 4.70
C LYS A 134 1.77 18.22 3.93
N LEU A 135 2.21 18.48 2.69
CA LEU A 135 2.87 17.48 1.85
C LEU A 135 4.13 16.85 2.48
N GLU A 136 4.82 17.57 3.37
CA GLU A 136 5.98 17.10 4.15
C GLU A 136 5.63 16.07 5.24
N GLN A 137 4.35 16.04 5.65
CA GLN A 137 3.78 15.07 6.58
C GLN A 137 3.12 13.88 5.85
N LEU A 138 3.19 13.86 4.52
CA LEU A 138 2.67 12.80 3.66
C LEU A 138 3.83 12.09 2.94
N GLU A 139 4.05 10.84 3.28
CA GLU A 139 4.98 9.94 2.61
C GLU A 139 4.22 8.99 1.69
N CYS A 140 4.86 8.58 0.60
CA CYS A 140 4.23 7.73 -0.41
C CYS A 140 5.15 6.61 -0.83
N ALA A 141 4.58 5.41 -0.99
CA ALA A 141 5.30 4.29 -1.53
C ALA A 141 4.47 3.50 -2.55
N VAL A 142 5.22 2.80 -3.39
CA VAL A 142 4.69 1.81 -4.32
C VAL A 142 5.33 0.48 -3.98
N PHE A 143 4.50 -0.56 -3.82
CA PHE A 143 4.95 -1.93 -3.59
C PHE A 143 4.42 -2.87 -4.68
N THR A 144 5.32 -3.50 -5.45
CA THR A 144 4.91 -4.31 -6.60
C THR A 144 5.63 -5.66 -6.65
N THR A 145 5.27 -6.48 -7.64
CA THR A 145 6.04 -7.68 -8.00
C THR A 145 7.16 -7.43 -9.02
N ASP A 146 7.37 -6.18 -9.42
CA ASP A 146 8.24 -5.83 -10.54
C ASP A 146 9.30 -4.81 -10.09
N SER A 147 10.55 -5.25 -10.00
CA SER A 147 11.67 -4.42 -9.58
C SER A 147 11.99 -3.28 -10.55
N GLU A 148 11.52 -3.33 -11.80
CA GLU A 148 11.67 -2.24 -12.75
C GLU A 148 10.89 -0.98 -12.36
N VAL A 149 10.07 -0.99 -11.30
CA VAL A 149 9.46 0.26 -10.78
C VAL A 149 10.47 1.17 -10.08
N ALA A 150 11.62 0.64 -9.63
CA ALA A 150 12.56 1.36 -8.77
C ALA A 150 13.13 2.65 -9.40
N TRP A 151 13.47 2.61 -10.70
CA TRP A 151 14.03 3.77 -11.39
C TRP A 151 13.06 4.95 -11.52
N ARG A 152 11.75 4.70 -11.39
CA ARG A 152 10.70 5.72 -11.51
C ARG A 152 10.44 6.48 -10.22
N GLY A 153 10.74 5.87 -9.07
CA GLY A 153 10.53 6.50 -7.77
C GLY A 153 11.44 7.71 -7.51
N HIS A 154 12.66 7.69 -8.06
CA HIS A 154 13.67 8.73 -7.83
C HIS A 154 13.23 10.14 -8.29
N GLY A 155 12.37 10.25 -9.30
CA GLY A 155 11.89 11.55 -9.79
C GLY A 155 10.65 12.08 -9.07
N ALA A 156 9.91 11.23 -8.33
CA ALA A 156 8.58 11.54 -7.82
C ALA A 156 8.48 11.66 -6.28
N ASN A 157 9.60 11.52 -5.56
CA ASN A 157 9.61 11.44 -4.09
C ASN A 157 8.67 10.34 -3.55
N VAL A 158 8.68 9.18 -4.22
CA VAL A 158 7.91 8.00 -3.87
C VAL A 158 8.88 6.86 -3.59
N VAL A 159 8.80 6.27 -2.39
CA VAL A 159 9.62 5.12 -2.01
C VAL A 159 9.14 3.89 -2.80
N THR A 160 10.07 3.13 -3.36
CA THR A 160 9.72 1.93 -4.13
C THR A 160 10.29 0.69 -3.47
N LYS A 161 9.46 -0.35 -3.36
CA LYS A 161 9.85 -1.68 -2.90
C LYS A 161 9.19 -2.72 -3.82
N SER A 162 9.79 -3.90 -3.90
CA SER A 162 9.18 -5.00 -4.67
C SER A 162 9.49 -6.37 -4.06
N VAL A 163 8.67 -7.35 -4.42
CA VAL A 163 8.90 -8.77 -4.13
C VAL A 163 8.72 -9.58 -5.42
N PRO A 164 9.73 -10.32 -5.89
CA PRO A 164 9.58 -11.20 -7.05
C PRO A 164 8.43 -12.21 -6.88
N ILE A 165 7.76 -12.58 -7.98
CA ILE A 165 6.58 -13.48 -7.97
C ILE A 165 6.92 -14.84 -7.35
N ASP A 166 8.07 -15.41 -7.70
CA ASP A 166 8.58 -16.67 -7.14
C ASP A 166 8.81 -16.58 -5.62
N LYS A 167 9.36 -15.46 -5.13
CA LYS A 167 9.54 -15.21 -3.70
C LYS A 167 8.21 -15.05 -2.97
N LEU A 168 7.22 -14.39 -3.59
CA LEU A 168 5.87 -14.25 -3.05
C LEU A 168 5.18 -15.61 -2.90
N GLU A 169 5.25 -16.46 -3.93
CA GLU A 169 4.68 -17.81 -3.89
C GLU A 169 5.42 -18.71 -2.90
N TYR A 170 6.75 -18.66 -2.88
CA TYR A 170 7.56 -19.40 -1.90
C TYR A 170 7.19 -19.02 -0.47
N TRP A 171 7.05 -17.72 -0.18
CA TRP A 171 6.60 -17.24 1.11
C TRP A 171 5.21 -17.79 1.46
N ARG A 172 4.25 -17.72 0.53
CA ARG A 172 2.89 -18.23 0.74
C ARG A 172 2.89 -19.72 1.09
N MET A 173 3.62 -20.53 0.32
CA MET A 173 3.69 -21.98 0.52
C MET A 173 4.34 -22.38 1.84
N ASN A 174 5.27 -21.56 2.35
CA ASN A 174 6.03 -21.86 3.57
C ASN A 174 5.53 -21.09 4.80
N TYR A 175 4.53 -20.22 4.68
CA TYR A 175 4.07 -19.37 5.78
C TYR A 175 3.74 -20.18 7.04
N LYS A 176 3.01 -21.30 6.93
CA LYS A 176 2.67 -22.17 8.07
C LYS A 176 3.85 -22.93 8.70
N ARG A 177 5.01 -22.96 8.05
CA ARG A 177 6.25 -23.52 8.60
C ARG A 177 7.08 -22.47 9.33
N LEU A 178 6.74 -21.19 9.18
CA LEU A 178 7.48 -20.04 9.70
C LEU A 178 6.83 -19.43 10.96
N ILE A 179 5.67 -19.92 11.38
CA ILE A 179 4.94 -19.53 12.60
C ILE A 179 4.93 -20.73 13.54
#